data_AF-A0A498FZE7-F1
#
_entry.id   AF-A0A498FZE7-F1
#
_cell.length_a   1.000
_cell.length_b   1.000
_cell.length_c   1.000
_cell.angle_alpha   90.00
_cell.angle_beta   90.00
_cell.angle_gamma   90.00
#
_symmetry.space_group_name_H-M   'P 1'
#
loop_
_entity.id
_entity.type
_entity.pdbx_description
1 polymer ?
#
loop_
_entity_poly.entity_id
_entity_poly.type
_entity_poly.pdbx_seq_one_letter_code
_entity_poly.pdbx_strand_id
1 'polypeptide(L)'
;AERSSSRAFCQGDVLFGKLRPNLNKAAIAPFDGICSSDIIPIYSEDPTLQRYLPYLMHSTLIRDRVVSTMEGTNLPRTSWTDLGKTLIPLPPESERRRIAEILATVNNEIQQTNRSLEEARSLEKGLTQDLLQNGIGHTSLTTVSIGPREYQLPVSWEVEQVEDILDQETDKKPIRGGPPGGRISKKDRVEEGPKVYVQENIIYRDYSMGTEYLTEEKFEELKSAALEPG
;
A
#
# COMPACT_ATOMS: atom_id res chain seq x y z
N ALA A 1 35.68 5.42 11.25
CA ALA A 1 34.97 4.88 10.07
C ALA A 1 34.45 3.50 10.45
N GLU A 2 33.18 3.41 10.85
CA GLU A 2 32.54 2.13 11.18
C GLU A 2 32.42 1.31 9.89
N ARG A 3 33.02 0.12 9.87
CA ARG A 3 32.81 -0.85 8.81
C ARG A 3 31.35 -1.29 8.89
N SER A 4 30.49 -0.70 8.06
CA SER A 4 29.18 -1.25 7.74
C SER A 4 29.42 -2.69 7.25
N SER A 5 29.04 -3.67 8.07
CA SER A 5 29.19 -5.09 7.78
C SER A 5 28.16 -5.52 6.74
N SER A 6 28.38 -5.09 5.50
CA SER A 6 27.58 -5.49 4.35
C SER A 6 27.69 -7.00 4.17
N ARG A 7 26.56 -7.71 4.20
CA ARG A 7 26.51 -9.16 3.96
C ARG A 7 26.02 -9.43 2.55
N ALA A 8 26.67 -10.33 1.84
CA ALA A 8 26.18 -10.82 0.55
C ALA A 8 25.03 -11.82 0.77
N PHE A 9 24.16 -11.94 -0.22
CA PHE A 9 23.13 -12.96 -0.33
C PHE A 9 23.02 -13.43 -1.78
N CYS A 10 22.57 -14.66 -1.97
CA CYS A 10 22.27 -15.22 -3.28
C CYS A 10 20.78 -15.21 -3.57
N GLN A 11 20.42 -15.28 -4.84
CA GLN A 11 19.05 -15.51 -5.29
C GLN A 11 18.49 -16.76 -4.61
N GLY A 12 17.29 -16.65 -4.05
CA GLY A 12 16.62 -17.72 -3.32
C GLY A 12 16.87 -17.74 -1.82
N ASP A 13 17.85 -17.00 -1.30
CA ASP A 13 18.06 -16.85 0.15
C ASP A 13 16.87 -16.19 0.83
N VAL A 14 16.63 -16.52 2.10
CA VAL A 14 15.62 -15.85 2.92
C VAL A 14 16.25 -14.63 3.59
N LEU A 15 15.70 -13.45 3.34
CA LEU A 15 16.13 -12.20 3.93
C LEU A 15 15.22 -11.84 5.09
N PHE A 16 15.74 -11.82 6.31
CA PHE A 16 14.99 -11.46 7.51
C PHE A 16 15.35 -10.06 8.03
N GLY A 17 14.33 -9.25 8.31
CA GLY A 17 14.49 -7.89 8.82
C GLY A 17 14.71 -7.85 10.34
N LYS A 18 15.93 -7.53 10.77
CA LYS A 18 16.32 -7.43 12.19
C LYS A 18 15.67 -6.24 12.91
N LEU A 19 15.48 -5.11 12.22
CA LEU A 19 14.91 -3.89 12.81
C LEU A 19 13.38 -3.95 12.85
N ARG A 20 12.79 -3.68 14.02
CA ARG A 20 11.34 -3.79 14.28
C ARG A 20 10.78 -5.12 13.76
N PRO A 21 11.29 -6.26 14.25
CA PRO A 21 10.91 -7.57 13.74
C PRO A 21 9.45 -7.94 14.08
N ASN A 22 8.79 -7.20 14.98
CA ASN A 22 7.35 -7.26 15.20
C ASN A 22 6.52 -6.99 13.92
N LEU A 23 7.11 -6.33 12.92
CA LEU A 23 6.53 -6.13 11.58
C LEU A 23 6.56 -7.39 10.69
N ASN A 24 7.10 -8.51 11.21
CA ASN A 24 7.12 -9.82 10.56
C ASN A 24 7.69 -9.81 9.13
N LYS A 25 8.87 -9.18 8.97
CA LYS A 25 9.50 -8.94 7.66
C LYS A 25 10.46 -10.07 7.29
N ALA A 26 10.03 -10.92 6.37
CA ALA A 26 10.87 -11.85 5.66
C ALA A 26 10.56 -11.81 4.16
N ALA A 27 11.55 -12.10 3.32
CA ALA A 27 11.38 -12.16 1.87
C ALA A 27 12.34 -13.18 1.26
N ILE A 28 12.03 -13.66 0.07
CA ILE A 28 12.96 -14.45 -0.75
C ILE A 28 13.74 -13.49 -1.63
N ALA A 29 15.07 -13.61 -1.64
CA ALA A 29 15.94 -12.81 -2.50
C ALA A 29 15.65 -13.10 -3.98
N PRO A 30 15.24 -12.11 -4.78
CA PRO A 30 14.90 -12.33 -6.19
C PRO A 30 16.14 -12.40 -7.10
N PHE A 31 17.29 -11.95 -6.63
CA PHE A 31 18.57 -11.89 -7.35
C PHE A 31 19.74 -11.91 -6.34
N ASP A 32 20.98 -12.01 -6.83
CA ASP A 32 22.18 -11.92 -5.99
C ASP A 32 22.48 -10.47 -5.57
N GLY A 33 22.93 -10.26 -4.33
CA GLY A 33 23.18 -8.89 -3.88
C GLY A 33 23.85 -8.77 -2.52
N ILE A 34 23.78 -7.56 -1.98
CA ILE A 34 24.34 -7.18 -0.69
C ILE A 34 23.25 -6.49 0.12
N CYS A 35 23.10 -6.86 1.39
CA CYS A 35 22.12 -6.27 2.30
C CYS A 35 22.77 -5.41 3.38
N SER A 36 21.98 -4.51 3.96
CA SER A 36 22.40 -3.70 5.12
C SER A 36 22.58 -4.57 6.36
N SER A 37 23.19 -4.00 7.41
CA SER A 37 23.43 -4.67 8.69
C SER A 37 22.15 -5.05 9.45
N ASP A 38 21.02 -4.43 9.10
CA ASP A 38 19.68 -4.70 9.65
C ASP A 38 18.92 -5.81 8.89
N ILE A 39 19.58 -6.46 7.93
CA ILE A 39 19.07 -7.67 7.26
C ILE A 39 19.97 -8.86 7.60
N ILE A 40 19.32 -10.01 7.83
CA ILE A 40 19.96 -11.29 8.10
C ILE A 40 19.61 -12.24 6.95
N PRO A 41 20.55 -12.56 6.05
CA PRO A 41 20.39 -13.64 5.10
C PRO A 41 20.37 -14.99 5.82
N ILE A 42 19.46 -15.87 5.42
CA ILE A 42 19.24 -17.21 5.97
C ILE A 42 19.16 -18.17 4.78
N TYR A 43 19.97 -19.22 4.83
CA TYR A 43 20.08 -20.22 3.79
C TYR A 43 20.16 -21.62 4.40
N SER A 44 19.63 -22.60 3.69
CA SER A 44 19.75 -24.02 3.98
C SER A 44 20.17 -24.77 2.72
N GLU A 45 21.14 -25.69 2.88
CA GLU A 45 21.54 -26.63 1.84
C GLU A 45 20.46 -27.69 1.56
N ASP A 46 19.55 -27.96 2.52
CA ASP A 46 18.39 -28.84 2.31
C ASP A 46 17.36 -28.09 1.44
N PRO A 47 17.10 -28.53 0.18
CA PRO A 47 16.18 -27.84 -0.72
C PRO A 47 14.73 -27.81 -0.20
N THR A 48 14.32 -28.85 0.53
CA THR A 48 12.99 -28.93 1.13
C THR A 48 12.87 -27.92 2.28
N LEU A 49 13.89 -27.82 3.12
CA LEU A 49 13.93 -26.82 4.18
C LEU A 49 14.02 -25.40 3.60
N GLN A 50 14.83 -25.17 2.56
CA GLN A 50 14.97 -23.87 1.91
C GLN A 50 13.62 -23.31 1.42
N ARG A 51 12.78 -24.17 0.83
CA ARG A 51 11.42 -23.77 0.40
C ARG A 51 10.46 -23.55 1.56
N TYR A 52 10.69 -24.18 2.69
CA TYR A 52 9.85 -24.08 3.89
C TYR A 52 10.20 -22.86 4.76
N LEU A 53 11.48 -22.46 4.80
CA LEU A 53 12.00 -21.38 5.64
C LEU A 53 11.23 -20.05 5.53
N PRO A 54 10.88 -19.52 4.35
CA PRO A 54 10.16 -18.25 4.25
C PRO A 54 8.86 -18.27 5.06
N TYR A 55 8.11 -19.37 4.97
CA TYR A 55 6.84 -19.54 5.67
C TYR A 55 7.02 -19.73 7.17
N LEU A 56 8.06 -20.48 7.57
CA LEU A 56 8.42 -20.63 8.98
C LEU A 56 8.77 -19.27 9.59
N MET A 57 9.54 -18.45 8.89
CA MET A 57 9.95 -17.12 9.36
C MET A 57 8.77 -16.16 9.57
N HIS A 58 7.65 -16.40 8.87
CA HIS A 58 6.41 -15.65 9.05
C HIS A 58 5.46 -16.22 10.11
N SER A 59 5.77 -17.39 10.68
CA SER A 59 4.93 -18.03 11.69
C SER A 59 4.83 -17.21 12.98
N THR A 60 3.71 -17.33 13.67
CA THR A 60 3.49 -16.71 14.99
C THR A 60 4.55 -17.15 15.99
N LEU A 61 4.98 -18.41 15.95
CA LEU A 61 6.02 -18.95 16.83
C LEU A 61 7.34 -18.19 16.69
N ILE A 62 7.83 -17.98 15.46
CA ILE A 62 9.05 -17.22 15.23
C ILE A 62 8.84 -15.76 15.63
N ARG A 63 7.73 -15.15 15.22
CA ARG A 63 7.41 -13.76 15.54
C ARG A 63 7.44 -13.53 17.04
N ASP A 64 6.73 -14.32 17.83
CA ASP A 64 6.58 -14.13 19.27
C ASP A 64 7.92 -14.35 19.98
N ARG A 65 8.71 -15.33 19.54
CA ARG A 65 10.05 -15.56 20.07
C ARG A 65 10.98 -14.39 19.76
N VAL A 66 10.99 -13.92 18.53
CA VAL A 66 11.82 -12.79 18.11
C VAL A 66 11.41 -11.53 18.87
N VAL A 67 10.11 -11.29 19.04
CA VAL A 67 9.57 -10.18 19.83
C VAL A 67 10.03 -10.24 21.29
N SER A 68 10.03 -11.43 21.90
CA SER A 68 10.47 -11.61 23.30
C SER A 68 11.96 -11.37 23.54
N THR A 69 12.78 -11.36 22.48
CA THR A 69 14.24 -11.20 22.53
C THR A 69 14.71 -9.89 21.93
N MET A 70 13.79 -8.97 21.59
CA MET A 70 14.15 -7.67 21.05
C MET A 70 14.77 -6.76 22.11
N GLU A 71 15.80 -6.03 21.71
CA GLU A 71 16.45 -5.01 22.53
C GLU A 71 16.32 -3.62 21.91
N GLY A 72 16.15 -2.60 22.76
CA GLY A 72 16.08 -1.18 22.39
C GLY A 72 14.67 -0.60 22.36
N THR A 73 14.52 0.66 22.80
CA THR A 73 13.21 1.29 23.03
C THR A 73 12.55 1.86 21.76
N ASN A 74 13.28 2.64 20.96
CA ASN A 74 12.72 3.33 19.78
C ASN A 74 12.91 2.56 18.45
N LEU A 75 13.97 1.77 18.37
CA LEU A 75 14.37 0.98 17.20
C LEU A 75 14.77 -0.43 17.64
N PRO A 76 13.79 -1.20 18.17
CA PRO A 76 14.05 -2.53 18.69
C PRO A 76 14.62 -3.44 17.62
N ARG A 77 15.61 -4.25 17.99
CA ARG A 77 16.28 -5.19 17.10
C ARG A 77 16.40 -6.55 17.75
N THR A 78 16.30 -7.61 16.95
CA THR A 78 16.71 -8.96 17.38
C THR A 78 18.15 -9.24 16.97
N SER A 79 18.90 -10.05 17.70
CA SER A 79 20.26 -10.44 17.30
C SER A 79 20.23 -11.69 16.41
N TRP A 80 21.26 -11.86 15.56
CA TRP A 80 21.43 -13.11 14.80
C TRP A 80 21.66 -14.29 15.75
N THR A 81 22.24 -14.04 16.92
CA THR A 81 22.49 -15.03 17.97
C THR A 81 21.17 -15.54 18.56
N ASP A 82 20.25 -14.65 18.88
CA ASP A 82 18.95 -15.02 19.48
C ASP A 82 18.06 -15.73 18.47
N LEU A 83 18.05 -15.24 17.23
CA LEU A 83 17.36 -15.91 16.14
C LEU A 83 17.94 -17.31 15.90
N GLY A 84 19.27 -17.47 15.83
CA GLY A 84 19.93 -18.75 15.63
C GLY A 84 19.76 -19.75 16.78
N LYS A 85 19.47 -19.27 18.00
CA LYS A 85 19.17 -20.11 19.18
C LYS A 85 17.68 -20.41 19.36
N THR A 86 16.82 -19.94 18.46
CA THR A 86 15.38 -20.16 18.55
C THR A 86 15.06 -21.63 18.27
N LEU A 87 14.41 -22.28 19.24
CA LEU A 87 13.91 -23.64 19.08
C LEU A 87 12.64 -23.61 18.23
N ILE A 88 12.60 -24.47 17.22
CA ILE A 88 11.49 -24.56 16.28
C ILE A 88 10.98 -26.01 16.20
N PRO A 89 9.66 -26.22 16.07
CA PRO A 89 9.14 -27.52 15.65
C PRO A 89 9.49 -27.71 14.18
N LEU A 90 10.29 -28.73 13.88
CA LEU A 90 10.66 -29.09 12.52
C LEU A 90 9.93 -30.38 12.13
N PRO A 91 8.84 -30.30 11.33
CA PRO A 91 8.11 -31.51 10.94
C PRO A 91 8.95 -32.36 9.98
N PRO A 92 8.60 -33.64 9.74
CA PRO A 92 9.32 -34.50 8.79
C PRO A 92 9.40 -33.90 7.38
N GLU A 93 10.38 -34.34 6.59
CA GLU A 93 10.64 -33.79 5.25
C GLU A 93 9.40 -33.81 4.33
N SER A 94 8.65 -34.91 4.32
CA SER A 94 7.44 -35.06 3.52
C SER A 94 6.39 -34.00 3.86
N GLU A 95 6.25 -33.67 5.13
CA GLU A 95 5.31 -32.67 5.63
C GLU A 95 5.81 -31.25 5.36
N ARG A 96 7.12 -30.96 5.57
CA ARG A 96 7.72 -29.67 5.19
C ARG A 96 7.50 -29.35 3.72
N ARG A 97 7.77 -30.33 2.85
CA ARG A 97 7.55 -30.20 1.42
C ARG A 97 6.08 -29.89 1.12
N ARG A 98 5.15 -30.65 1.72
CA ARG A 98 3.72 -30.47 1.47
C ARG A 98 3.22 -29.10 1.94
N ILE A 99 3.66 -28.63 3.10
CA ILE A 99 3.31 -27.29 3.62
C ILE A 99 3.84 -26.21 2.68
N ALA A 100 5.12 -26.30 2.28
CA ALA A 100 5.73 -25.34 1.38
C ALA A 100 5.02 -25.28 0.02
N GLU A 101 4.62 -26.43 -0.55
CA GLU A 101 3.86 -26.50 -1.80
C GLU A 101 2.50 -25.80 -1.70
N ILE A 102 1.74 -26.05 -0.63
CA ILE A 102 0.42 -25.44 -0.43
C ILE A 102 0.56 -23.92 -0.32
N LEU A 103 1.47 -23.44 0.54
CA LEU A 103 1.66 -22.01 0.75
C LEU A 103 2.25 -21.31 -0.48
N ALA A 104 3.13 -21.98 -1.23
CA ALA A 104 3.63 -21.48 -2.50
C ALA A 104 2.51 -21.34 -3.54
N THR A 105 1.59 -22.30 -3.61
CA THR A 105 0.44 -22.24 -4.52
C THR A 105 -0.43 -21.01 -4.22
N VAL A 106 -0.76 -20.79 -2.95
CA VAL A 106 -1.54 -19.60 -2.53
C VAL A 106 -0.80 -18.30 -2.84
N ASN A 107 0.50 -18.24 -2.55
CA ASN A 107 1.30 -17.05 -2.82
C ASN A 107 1.41 -16.76 -4.33
N ASN A 108 1.53 -17.79 -5.17
CA ASN A 108 1.55 -17.63 -6.62
C ASN A 108 0.22 -17.08 -7.15
N GLU A 109 -0.91 -17.49 -6.57
CA GLU A 109 -2.22 -16.96 -6.95
C GLU A 109 -2.38 -15.49 -6.57
N ILE A 110 -1.91 -15.11 -5.37
CA ILE A 110 -1.88 -13.70 -4.94
C ILE A 110 -1.03 -12.86 -5.90
N GLN A 111 0.16 -13.35 -6.28
CA GLN A 111 1.03 -12.62 -7.20
C GLN A 111 0.43 -12.48 -8.61
N GLN A 112 -0.22 -13.52 -9.12
CA GLN A 112 -0.92 -13.45 -10.41
C GLN A 112 -2.08 -12.46 -10.36
N THR A 113 -2.88 -12.50 -9.29
CA THR A 113 -4.00 -11.57 -9.10
C THR A 113 -3.52 -10.12 -9.03
N ASN A 114 -2.44 -9.86 -8.29
CA ASN A 114 -1.85 -8.52 -8.21
C ASN A 114 -1.35 -8.02 -9.57
N ARG A 115 -0.72 -8.90 -10.38
CA ARG A 115 -0.29 -8.55 -11.73
C ARG A 115 -1.47 -8.18 -12.63
N SER A 116 -2.54 -9.00 -12.62
CA SER A 116 -3.75 -8.71 -13.38
C SER A 116 -4.40 -7.39 -12.94
N LEU A 117 -4.37 -7.08 -11.64
CA LEU A 117 -4.86 -5.80 -11.12
C LEU A 117 -4.02 -4.61 -11.61
N GLU A 118 -2.69 -4.74 -11.63
CA GLU A 118 -1.79 -3.71 -12.17
C GLU A 118 -2.01 -3.48 -13.67
N GLU A 119 -2.17 -4.56 -14.45
CA GLU A 119 -2.49 -4.50 -15.88
C GLU A 119 -3.83 -3.81 -16.12
N ALA A 120 -4.87 -4.19 -15.37
CA ALA A 120 -6.19 -3.56 -15.46
C ALA A 120 -6.16 -2.07 -15.12
N ARG A 121 -5.41 -1.66 -14.09
CA ARG A 121 -5.21 -0.24 -13.72
C ARG A 121 -4.45 0.53 -14.81
N SER A 122 -3.47 -0.10 -15.45
CA SER A 122 -2.74 0.50 -16.56
C SER A 122 -3.66 0.73 -17.76
N LEU A 123 -4.48 -0.27 -18.09
CA LEU A 123 -5.49 -0.17 -19.15
C LEU A 123 -6.53 0.90 -18.84
N GLU A 124 -7.08 0.94 -17.63
CA GLU A 124 -8.02 1.99 -17.18
C GLU A 124 -7.43 3.39 -17.38
N LYS A 125 -6.17 3.59 -16.97
CA LYS A 125 -5.48 4.87 -17.15
C LYS A 125 -5.32 5.23 -18.62
N GLY A 126 -4.91 4.27 -19.46
CA GLY A 126 -4.76 4.48 -20.90
C GLY A 126 -6.09 4.80 -21.58
N LEU A 127 -7.13 4.04 -21.28
CA LEU A 127 -8.49 4.27 -21.80
C LEU A 127 -9.05 5.60 -21.33
N THR A 128 -8.84 5.98 -20.07
CA THR A 128 -9.29 7.29 -19.56
C THR A 128 -8.66 8.42 -20.37
N GLN A 129 -7.35 8.33 -20.61
CA GLN A 129 -6.65 9.34 -21.40
C GLN A 129 -7.14 9.38 -22.85
N ASP A 130 -7.32 8.22 -23.49
CA ASP A 130 -7.75 8.13 -24.87
C ASP A 130 -9.22 8.59 -25.03
N LEU A 131 -10.13 8.01 -24.26
CA LEU A 131 -11.56 8.27 -24.36
C LEU A 131 -11.93 9.70 -23.96
N LEU A 132 -11.26 10.30 -22.96
CA LEU A 132 -11.54 11.68 -22.54
C LEU A 132 -10.84 12.74 -23.41
N GLN A 133 -10.01 12.33 -24.37
CA GLN A 133 -9.36 13.26 -25.31
C GLN A 133 -9.84 13.08 -26.75
N ASN A 134 -10.00 11.84 -27.20
CA ASN A 134 -10.34 11.49 -28.59
C ASN A 134 -11.80 11.04 -28.74
N GLY A 135 -12.50 10.72 -27.64
CA GLY A 135 -13.86 10.19 -27.67
C GLY A 135 -13.98 8.81 -28.31
N ILE A 136 -15.15 8.48 -28.85
CA ILE A 136 -15.43 7.17 -29.45
C ILE A 136 -15.84 7.37 -30.91
N GLY A 137 -14.99 6.91 -31.85
CA GLY A 137 -15.32 6.88 -33.28
C GLY A 137 -15.28 8.22 -33.99
N HIS A 138 -14.65 9.25 -33.42
CA HIS A 138 -14.47 10.54 -34.07
C HIS A 138 -13.28 10.51 -35.04
N THR A 139 -13.46 11.09 -36.24
CA THR A 139 -12.41 11.18 -37.27
C THR A 139 -11.91 12.61 -37.53
N SER A 140 -12.62 13.61 -36.98
CA SER A 140 -12.33 15.02 -37.18
C SER A 140 -12.05 15.67 -35.83
N LEU A 141 -10.90 16.32 -35.72
CA LEU A 141 -10.43 17.00 -34.51
C LEU A 141 -10.30 18.51 -34.76
N THR A 142 -10.45 19.29 -33.70
CA THR A 142 -10.16 20.72 -33.66
C THR A 142 -9.20 21.02 -32.51
N THR A 143 -8.37 22.04 -32.70
CA THR A 143 -7.50 22.55 -31.63
C THR A 143 -8.31 23.40 -30.67
N VAL A 144 -8.21 23.12 -29.37
CA VAL A 144 -8.81 23.91 -28.30
C VAL A 144 -7.74 24.26 -27.27
N SER A 145 -7.70 25.51 -26.82
CA SER A 145 -6.81 25.96 -25.74
C SER A 145 -7.49 25.81 -24.38
N ILE A 146 -6.89 25.03 -23.48
CA ILE A 146 -7.32 24.89 -22.08
C ILE A 146 -6.17 25.33 -21.18
N GLY A 147 -6.30 26.55 -20.63
CA GLY A 147 -5.23 27.20 -19.89
C GLY A 147 -3.98 27.44 -20.77
N PRO A 148 -2.77 27.08 -20.33
CA PRO A 148 -1.54 27.33 -21.09
C PRO A 148 -1.23 26.27 -22.16
N ARG A 149 -2.13 25.30 -22.40
CA ARG A 149 -1.90 24.16 -23.30
C ARG A 149 -2.99 24.07 -24.35
N GLU A 150 -2.60 23.54 -25.51
CA GLU A 150 -3.51 23.20 -26.60
C GLU A 150 -3.76 21.70 -26.62
N TYR A 151 -5.01 21.33 -26.92
CA TYR A 151 -5.49 19.96 -27.01
C TYR A 151 -6.20 19.76 -28.36
N GLN A 152 -6.10 18.55 -28.91
CA GLN A 152 -6.90 18.12 -30.04
C GLN A 152 -8.12 17.38 -29.50
N LEU A 153 -9.32 17.90 -29.77
CA LEU A 153 -10.60 17.31 -29.32
C LEU A 153 -11.54 17.10 -30.50
N PRO A 154 -12.52 16.19 -30.42
CA PRO A 154 -13.54 16.03 -31.45
C PRO A 154 -14.28 17.34 -31.75
N VAL A 155 -14.52 17.61 -33.03
CA VAL A 155 -15.22 18.85 -33.47
C VAL A 155 -16.62 18.99 -32.86
N SER A 156 -17.27 17.88 -32.52
CA SER A 156 -18.61 17.88 -31.93
C SER A 156 -18.63 18.12 -30.41
N TRP A 157 -17.47 18.29 -29.76
CA TRP A 157 -17.40 18.50 -28.31
C TRP A 157 -17.42 19.99 -27.99
N GLU A 158 -18.27 20.35 -27.03
CA GLU A 158 -18.34 21.70 -26.45
C GLU A 158 -17.36 21.80 -25.28
N VAL A 159 -16.80 22.99 -25.07
CA VAL A 159 -15.84 23.25 -23.99
C VAL A 159 -16.46 24.25 -23.03
N GLU A 160 -16.84 23.74 -21.87
CA GLU A 160 -17.55 24.47 -20.82
C GLU A 160 -16.70 24.63 -19.56
N GLN A 161 -17.04 25.60 -18.71
CA GLN A 161 -16.41 25.69 -17.39
C GLN A 161 -16.99 24.61 -16.47
N VAL A 162 -16.14 24.09 -15.58
CA VAL A 162 -16.58 23.05 -14.63
C VAL A 162 -17.73 23.55 -13.75
N GLU A 163 -17.75 24.83 -13.37
CA GLU A 163 -18.86 25.41 -12.57
C GLU A 163 -20.19 25.37 -13.34
N ASP A 164 -20.18 25.54 -14.66
CA ASP A 164 -21.39 25.69 -15.48
C ASP A 164 -22.12 24.35 -15.71
N ILE A 165 -21.40 23.22 -15.61
CA ILE A 165 -21.95 21.87 -15.79
C ILE A 165 -22.35 21.17 -14.49
N LEU A 166 -22.16 21.83 -13.35
CA LEU A 166 -22.54 21.33 -12.03
C LEU A 166 -23.92 21.84 -11.63
N ASP A 167 -24.42 21.35 -10.49
CA ASP A 167 -25.72 21.74 -9.94
C ASP A 167 -25.84 23.27 -9.78
N GLN A 168 -26.87 23.83 -10.43
CA GLN A 168 -27.20 25.25 -10.43
C GLN A 168 -28.43 25.57 -9.56
N GLU A 169 -29.10 24.54 -9.00
CA GLU A 169 -30.40 24.71 -8.34
C GLU A 169 -30.28 25.20 -6.89
N THR A 170 -29.09 25.15 -6.31
CA THR A 170 -28.87 25.57 -4.91
C THR A 170 -28.29 26.99 -4.80
N ASP A 171 -28.66 27.73 -3.75
CA ASP A 171 -28.02 29.00 -3.37
C ASP A 171 -26.52 28.85 -3.02
N LYS A 172 -25.98 27.63 -3.09
CA LYS A 172 -24.64 27.24 -2.69
C LYS A 172 -23.81 26.88 -3.92
N LYS A 173 -22.64 27.51 -4.08
CA LYS A 173 -21.67 27.10 -5.12
C LYS A 173 -21.38 25.57 -5.04
N PRO A 174 -21.39 24.85 -6.18
CA PRO A 174 -21.21 23.39 -6.22
C PRO A 174 -19.75 22.93 -6.03
N ILE A 175 -18.77 23.85 -6.13
CA ILE A 175 -17.35 23.60 -5.86
C ILE A 175 -16.95 24.37 -4.61
N ARG A 176 -16.43 23.67 -3.59
CA ARG A 176 -16.01 24.27 -2.32
C ARG A 176 -14.71 23.65 -1.82
N GLY A 177 -13.84 24.51 -1.29
CA GLY A 177 -12.71 24.05 -0.49
C GLY A 177 -13.20 23.50 0.84
N GLY A 178 -12.52 22.48 1.36
CA GLY A 178 -12.75 21.99 2.72
C GLY A 178 -12.50 23.08 3.78
N PRO A 179 -12.98 22.88 5.01
CA PRO A 179 -12.70 23.81 6.10
C PRO A 179 -11.19 23.96 6.30
N PRO A 180 -10.69 25.17 6.64
CA PRO A 180 -9.27 25.37 6.92
C PRO A 180 -8.77 24.37 7.97
N GLY A 181 -7.63 23.72 7.72
CA GLY A 181 -7.12 22.60 8.53
C GLY A 181 -6.91 22.90 10.02
N GLY A 182 -6.94 24.16 10.44
CA GLY A 182 -6.89 24.59 11.85
C GLY A 182 -8.21 24.48 12.61
N ARG A 183 -9.33 24.09 11.97
CA ARG A 183 -10.65 24.02 12.62
C ARG A 183 -10.92 22.73 13.38
N ILE A 184 -10.12 21.68 13.16
CA ILE A 184 -10.24 20.38 13.84
C ILE A 184 -9.13 20.27 14.87
N SER A 185 -9.49 20.28 16.15
CA SER A 185 -8.56 20.15 17.27
C SER A 185 -8.47 18.70 17.75
N LYS A 186 -7.47 18.38 18.59
CA LYS A 186 -7.30 17.02 19.14
C LYS A 186 -8.52 16.52 19.92
N LYS A 187 -9.23 17.42 20.63
CA LYS A 187 -10.42 17.08 21.41
C LYS A 187 -11.63 16.72 20.55
N ASP A 188 -11.62 17.10 19.27
CA ASP A 188 -12.72 16.84 18.34
C ASP A 188 -12.56 15.45 17.68
N ARG A 189 -11.45 14.76 17.94
CA ARG A 189 -11.11 13.47 17.36
C ARG A 189 -11.46 12.34 18.32
N VAL A 190 -12.12 11.32 17.79
CA VAL A 190 -12.64 10.16 18.54
C VAL A 190 -12.22 8.86 17.87
N GLU A 191 -12.38 7.74 18.58
CA GLU A 191 -12.08 6.40 18.06
C GLU A 191 -13.16 5.88 17.11
N GLU A 192 -14.40 6.34 17.27
CA GLU A 192 -15.55 6.00 16.42
C GLU A 192 -16.45 7.22 16.22
N GLY A 193 -16.92 7.43 14.99
CA GLY A 193 -17.78 8.58 14.62
C GLY A 193 -17.77 8.82 13.11
N PRO A 194 -18.21 10.00 12.63
CA PRO A 194 -18.08 10.39 11.24
C PRO A 194 -16.60 10.42 10.80
N LYS A 195 -16.30 9.73 9.69
CA LYS A 195 -14.93 9.56 9.20
C LYS A 195 -14.38 10.80 8.53
N VAL A 196 -13.12 11.12 8.80
CA VAL A 196 -12.36 12.15 8.09
C VAL A 196 -11.61 11.52 6.93
N TYR A 197 -11.89 11.98 5.71
CA TYR A 197 -11.13 11.61 4.52
C TYR A 197 -9.98 12.58 4.30
N VAL A 198 -8.80 12.01 4.04
CA VAL A 198 -7.56 12.74 3.75
C VAL A 198 -7.07 12.43 2.33
N GLN A 199 -6.01 13.10 1.89
CA GLN A 199 -5.48 12.94 0.53
C GLN A 199 -5.09 11.49 0.23
N GLU A 200 -4.55 10.79 1.21
CA GLU A 200 -4.15 9.38 1.12
C GLU A 200 -5.31 8.49 0.71
N ASN A 201 -6.53 8.74 1.20
CA ASN A 201 -7.70 7.98 0.79
C ASN A 201 -7.96 8.10 -0.72
N ILE A 202 -7.77 9.30 -1.27
CA ILE A 202 -7.98 9.59 -2.69
C ILE A 202 -6.85 8.99 -3.52
N ILE A 203 -5.60 9.14 -3.07
CA ILE A 203 -4.39 8.64 -3.75
C ILE A 203 -4.43 7.11 -3.86
N TYR A 204 -4.76 6.42 -2.78
CA TYR A 204 -4.79 4.96 -2.76
C TYR A 204 -6.13 4.38 -3.20
N ARG A 205 -7.15 5.23 -3.45
CA ARG A 205 -8.53 4.83 -3.71
C ARG A 205 -9.06 3.84 -2.65
N ASP A 206 -8.61 4.03 -1.42
CA ASP A 206 -8.97 3.20 -0.28
C ASP A 206 -9.73 4.05 0.73
N TYR A 207 -11.05 3.92 0.67
CA TYR A 207 -11.96 4.64 1.53
C TYR A 207 -12.04 4.05 2.94
N SER A 208 -11.51 2.85 3.15
CA SER A 208 -11.34 2.23 4.47
C SER A 208 -10.08 2.71 5.19
N MET A 209 -9.09 3.23 4.46
CA MET A 209 -7.85 3.76 5.03
C MET A 209 -8.09 4.93 6.00
N GLY A 210 -7.23 5.07 7.01
CA GLY A 210 -7.30 6.13 8.01
C GLY A 210 -8.20 5.77 9.21
N THR A 211 -7.78 6.21 10.39
CA THR A 211 -8.45 5.97 11.68
C THR A 211 -8.95 7.26 12.32
N GLU A 212 -9.06 8.33 11.52
CA GLU A 212 -9.46 9.64 12.02
C GLU A 212 -10.98 9.79 11.93
N TYR A 213 -11.62 9.94 13.09
CA TYR A 213 -13.05 10.19 13.22
C TYR A 213 -13.28 11.47 14.03
N LEU A 214 -14.42 12.13 13.79
CA LEU A 214 -14.84 13.33 14.51
C LEU A 214 -15.96 13.02 15.50
N THR A 215 -16.11 13.88 16.51
CA THR A 215 -17.35 13.92 17.29
C THR A 215 -18.54 14.30 16.41
N GLU A 216 -19.73 13.79 16.74
CA GLU A 216 -20.98 14.15 16.05
C GLU A 216 -21.21 15.67 16.07
N GLU A 217 -20.94 16.32 17.22
CA GLU A 217 -21.03 17.77 17.38
C GLU A 217 -20.12 18.50 16.39
N LYS A 218 -18.86 18.08 16.25
CA LYS A 218 -17.93 18.71 15.33
C LYS A 218 -18.31 18.45 13.88
N PHE A 219 -18.79 17.26 13.58
CA PHE A 219 -19.29 16.93 12.25
C PHE A 219 -20.46 17.83 11.86
N GLU A 220 -21.46 17.99 12.72
CA GLU A 220 -22.61 18.88 12.48
C GLU A 220 -22.19 20.36 12.40
N GLU A 221 -21.23 20.82 13.20
CA GLU A 221 -20.64 22.17 13.07
C GLU A 221 -20.06 22.39 11.66
N LEU A 222 -19.31 21.41 11.16
CA LEU A 222 -18.65 21.46 9.85
C LEU A 222 -19.60 21.18 8.69
N LYS A 223 -20.77 20.58 8.96
CA LYS A 223 -21.81 20.27 7.96
C LYS A 223 -22.41 21.52 7.32
N SER A 224 -22.27 22.69 7.95
CA SER A 224 -22.58 23.99 7.33
C SER A 224 -21.80 24.23 6.02
N ALA A 225 -20.65 23.57 5.84
CA ALA A 225 -19.86 23.58 4.61
C ALA A 225 -20.25 22.49 3.60
N ALA A 226 -21.20 21.60 3.93
CA ALA A 226 -21.62 20.51 3.06
C ALA A 226 -22.33 21.04 1.80
N LEU A 227 -22.12 20.32 0.70
CA LEU A 227 -22.97 20.40 -0.48
C LEU A 227 -24.26 19.65 -0.15
N GLU A 228 -25.40 20.29 -0.32
CA GLU A 228 -26.69 19.64 -0.22
C GLU A 228 -27.02 19.04 -1.59
N PRO A 229 -27.44 17.78 -1.69
CA PRO A 229 -28.01 17.26 -2.92
C PRO A 229 -29.29 18.05 -3.24
N GLY A 230 -29.44 18.49 -4.50
CA GLY A 230 -30.75 18.84 -5.05
C GLY A 230 -31.74 17.68 -5.02
#